data_AF-A0AAW3PYI0-F1
#
_entry.id   AF-A0AAW3PYI0-F1
#
_cell.length_a   1.000
_cell.length_b   1.000
_cell.length_c   1.000
_cell.angle_alpha   90.00
_cell.angle_beta   90.00
_cell.angle_gamma   90.00
#
_symmetry.space_group_name_H-M   'P 1'
#
loop_
_entity.id
_entity.type
_entity.pdbx_description
1 polymer ?
#
loop_
_entity_poly.entity_id
_entity_poly.type
_entity_poly.pdbx_seq_one_letter_code
_entity_poly.pdbx_strand_id
1 'polypeptide(L)'
;MSENTPSPAGLPGTFSASSDSPRPDPAKTHDAQAAVQNAADDGASPVTAASEPGAPGAAGATGDGAATAAPPKPGAPPPGFGAQPDFDTPRPPPANAQNAPPAYLKQSDTPWSVFGRIVAARARRLFDRAGQRITQRTLRIGVSARIFHPEPGAKGLRGKTLQYLEESIAHWVMSRDVLVFMIPTVGHQGMIHPSNIRLRDYAKHLDGLLLQGGADVSPQTYAASDARPEWPGDRVRDMYELELLHEFVESGKPVLGVCRGCQLINVAFGGSLYQDIATDVPTAHAHVSEHYDQHRHAIRFPDTSTLASMFPGRSEAIVNSIHHQAIRDLGRDLNIEAVSAGDGIIEGIRHRRSPFVVGVQWHPEFHRAGGSELLDCTPLLDAFLRAARETRL
;
A
#
# COMPACT_ATOMS: atom_id res chain seq x y z
N MET A 1 50.87 30.70 22.13
CA MET A 1 52.10 30.52 22.92
C MET A 1 52.30 29.01 23.05
N SER A 2 53.21 28.31 22.39
CA SER A 2 54.26 28.63 21.42
C SER A 2 54.38 27.38 20.52
N GLU A 3 54.16 27.53 19.22
CA GLU A 3 55.18 27.41 18.16
C GLU A 3 55.89 26.05 18.08
N ASN A 4 55.53 25.29 17.05
CA ASN A 4 56.47 24.39 16.39
C ASN A 4 56.23 24.51 14.86
N THR A 5 57.20 25.12 14.18
CA THR A 5 57.22 25.39 12.74
C THR A 5 57.87 24.23 11.97
N PRO A 6 57.38 23.85 10.79
CA PRO A 6 58.13 23.06 9.83
C PRO A 6 58.75 23.96 8.74
N SER A 7 59.84 23.51 8.12
CA SER A 7 60.42 24.15 6.92
C SER A 7 60.62 23.13 5.79
N PRO A 8 60.58 23.53 4.50
CA PRO A 8 60.27 22.66 3.36
C PRO A 8 61.44 22.45 2.38
N ALA A 9 61.32 21.41 1.54
CA ALA A 9 62.03 21.22 0.27
C ALA A 9 61.15 20.28 -0.58
N GLY A 10 60.90 20.39 -1.88
CA GLY A 10 61.43 21.20 -2.97
C GLY A 10 61.20 20.37 -4.26
N LEU A 11 60.36 20.85 -5.18
CA LEU A 11 60.19 20.30 -6.54
C LEU A 11 61.39 20.72 -7.42
N PRO A 12 61.74 20.00 -8.52
CA PRO A 12 61.13 20.31 -9.83
C PRO A 12 61.08 19.12 -10.83
N GLY A 13 60.34 19.29 -11.95
CA GLY A 13 60.66 18.58 -13.21
C GLY A 13 59.49 18.17 -14.09
N THR A 14 59.12 19.05 -15.01
CA THR A 14 58.24 18.83 -16.17
C THR A 14 58.86 17.96 -17.26
N PHE A 15 58.09 17.10 -17.93
CA PHE A 15 58.39 16.67 -19.31
C PHE A 15 57.11 16.59 -20.16
N SER A 16 57.21 17.20 -21.34
CA SER A 16 56.25 17.22 -22.44
C SER A 16 56.57 16.09 -23.43
N ALA A 17 55.55 15.44 -23.99
CA ALA A 17 55.62 14.80 -25.30
C ALA A 17 54.21 14.62 -25.90
N SER A 18 54.04 15.15 -27.11
CA SER A 18 52.92 14.99 -28.02
C SER A 18 53.18 13.86 -29.02
N SER A 19 52.15 13.08 -29.40
CA SER A 19 51.79 12.79 -30.81
C SER A 19 50.68 11.73 -30.95
N ASP A 20 49.69 12.08 -31.77
CA ASP A 20 48.90 11.27 -32.72
C ASP A 20 47.84 10.20 -32.32
N SER A 21 46.57 10.63 -32.44
CA SER A 21 45.47 10.15 -33.34
C SER A 21 44.98 8.67 -33.30
N PRO A 22 43.71 8.32 -33.68
CA PRO A 22 42.63 9.16 -34.27
C PRO A 22 41.21 9.00 -33.62
N ARG A 23 40.32 9.92 -34.02
CA ARG A 23 38.85 9.93 -33.78
C ARG A 23 38.12 8.84 -34.60
N PRO A 24 36.93 8.37 -34.16
CA PRO A 24 35.94 7.80 -35.06
C PRO A 24 34.81 8.81 -35.40
N ASP A 25 34.47 8.88 -36.68
CA ASP A 25 33.35 9.64 -37.26
C ASP A 25 32.01 8.88 -37.13
N PRO A 26 30.85 9.57 -37.26
CA PRO A 26 29.53 9.05 -36.95
C PRO A 26 28.76 8.50 -38.17
N ALA A 27 27.65 7.81 -37.85
CA ALA A 27 26.53 7.39 -38.68
C ALA A 27 26.60 6.01 -39.35
N LYS A 28 25.70 5.12 -38.89
CA LYS A 28 24.72 4.42 -39.73
C LYS A 28 23.52 3.99 -38.89
N THR A 29 22.39 4.59 -39.22
CA THR A 29 21.01 4.26 -38.85
C THR A 29 20.58 2.91 -39.41
N HIS A 30 19.79 2.15 -38.65
CA HIS A 30 18.74 1.28 -39.20
C HIS A 30 17.60 1.14 -38.19
N ASP A 31 16.43 1.66 -38.58
CA ASP A 31 15.10 1.36 -38.05
C ASP A 31 14.65 -0.07 -38.40
N ALA A 32 13.86 -0.69 -37.51
CA ALA A 32 12.69 -1.54 -37.80
C ALA A 32 12.14 -2.07 -36.45
N GLN A 33 11.06 -1.54 -35.87
CA GLN A 33 9.63 -1.80 -36.14
C GLN A 33 9.21 -3.29 -36.13
N ALA A 34 8.45 -3.62 -35.08
CA ALA A 34 7.31 -4.53 -34.90
C ALA A 34 7.01 -5.66 -35.92
N ALA A 35 6.77 -6.87 -35.39
CA ALA A 35 5.64 -7.73 -35.78
C ALA A 35 5.40 -8.85 -34.74
N VAL A 36 4.28 -8.75 -34.01
CA VAL A 36 3.64 -9.86 -33.27
C VAL A 36 2.69 -10.55 -34.24
N GLN A 37 2.83 -11.87 -34.40
CA GLN A 37 1.91 -12.70 -35.17
C GLN A 37 0.81 -13.25 -34.26
N ASN A 38 -0.43 -12.82 -34.52
CA ASN A 38 -1.66 -13.43 -34.02
C ASN A 38 -1.94 -14.72 -34.77
N ALA A 39 -2.19 -15.80 -34.05
CA ALA A 39 -2.96 -16.94 -34.53
C ALA A 39 -4.16 -17.10 -33.59
N ALA A 40 -5.33 -16.72 -34.10
CA ALA A 40 -6.63 -17.01 -33.51
C ALA A 40 -7.05 -18.41 -33.99
N ASP A 41 -7.53 -19.24 -33.08
CA ASP A 41 -8.23 -20.48 -33.41
C ASP A 41 -9.62 -20.40 -32.77
N ASP A 42 -10.63 -20.27 -33.64
CA ASP A 42 -12.06 -20.31 -33.34
C ASP A 42 -12.56 -21.74 -33.57
N GLY A 43 -13.23 -22.33 -32.59
CA GLY A 43 -13.83 -23.65 -32.73
C GLY A 43 -14.92 -23.90 -31.70
N ALA A 44 -16.14 -23.46 -32.01
CA ALA A 44 -17.32 -23.60 -31.18
C ALA A 44 -18.05 -24.95 -31.34
N SER A 45 -18.50 -25.49 -30.19
CA SER A 45 -19.80 -26.18 -29.97
C SER A 45 -19.99 -27.64 -30.45
N PRO A 46 -21.05 -28.34 -29.98
CA PRO A 46 -21.53 -28.56 -28.61
C PRO A 46 -21.94 -30.05 -28.36
N VAL A 47 -22.77 -30.32 -27.32
CA VAL A 47 -23.83 -31.38 -27.23
C VAL A 47 -23.76 -32.35 -26.02
N THR A 48 -24.61 -32.03 -25.02
CA THR A 48 -25.56 -32.83 -24.20
C THR A 48 -25.25 -34.22 -23.58
N ALA A 49 -25.41 -34.24 -22.24
CA ALA A 49 -26.34 -35.06 -21.41
C ALA A 49 -26.60 -36.55 -21.68
N ALA A 50 -26.41 -37.38 -20.64
CA ALA A 50 -27.34 -38.43 -20.14
C ALA A 50 -26.72 -39.10 -18.88
N SER A 51 -27.35 -39.02 -17.70
CA SER A 51 -28.32 -39.97 -17.14
C SER A 51 -27.69 -41.21 -16.45
N GLU A 52 -27.76 -41.21 -15.12
CA GLU A 52 -27.82 -42.34 -14.18
C GLU A 52 -28.82 -43.45 -14.60
N PRO A 53 -28.84 -44.71 -14.04
CA PRO A 53 -29.09 -44.95 -12.59
C PRO A 53 -28.65 -46.31 -11.97
N GLY A 54 -28.83 -46.45 -10.64
CA GLY A 54 -28.85 -47.77 -9.98
C GLY A 54 -28.95 -47.76 -8.45
N ALA A 55 -30.17 -47.85 -7.91
CA ALA A 55 -30.49 -48.28 -6.53
C ALA A 55 -30.58 -49.84 -6.46
N PRO A 56 -31.06 -50.54 -5.39
CA PRO A 56 -31.46 -50.12 -4.02
C PRO A 56 -31.08 -51.12 -2.87
N GLY A 57 -31.46 -50.79 -1.62
CA GLY A 57 -31.76 -51.77 -0.54
C GLY A 57 -31.41 -51.25 0.87
N ALA A 58 -32.08 -51.57 1.99
CA ALA A 58 -33.43 -52.03 2.35
C ALA A 58 -33.53 -51.95 3.90
N ALA A 59 -34.66 -51.43 4.39
CA ALA A 59 -35.40 -51.71 5.66
C ALA A 59 -34.71 -51.68 7.05
N GLY A 60 -35.37 -51.04 8.04
CA GLY A 60 -35.09 -51.28 9.47
C GLY A 60 -35.67 -50.29 10.52
N ALA A 61 -36.98 -50.41 10.78
CA ALA A 61 -37.81 -50.03 11.95
C ALA A 61 -37.30 -49.23 13.20
N THR A 62 -38.10 -48.22 13.55
CA THR A 62 -38.68 -47.82 14.87
C THR A 62 -37.82 -47.36 16.06
N GLY A 63 -38.16 -46.19 16.61
CA GLY A 63 -37.87 -45.81 17.99
C GLY A 63 -38.08 -44.32 18.28
N ASP A 64 -39.32 -43.91 18.60
CA ASP A 64 -39.61 -42.61 19.20
C ASP A 64 -39.01 -42.52 20.60
N GLY A 65 -38.14 -41.54 20.81
CA GLY A 65 -37.55 -41.19 22.10
C GLY A 65 -37.32 -39.69 22.18
N ALA A 66 -38.34 -38.96 22.62
CA ALA A 66 -38.25 -37.54 22.91
C ALA A 66 -37.30 -37.31 24.11
N ALA A 67 -36.04 -36.98 23.82
CA ALA A 67 -35.11 -36.46 24.81
C ALA A 67 -35.21 -34.92 24.85
N THR A 68 -35.73 -34.39 25.94
CA THR A 68 -35.73 -32.95 26.25
C THR A 68 -34.29 -32.48 26.50
N ALA A 69 -33.70 -31.83 25.51
CA ALA A 69 -32.37 -31.24 25.63
C ALA A 69 -32.40 -30.00 26.54
N ALA A 70 -31.50 -29.96 27.52
CA ALA A 70 -31.31 -28.84 28.43
C ALA A 70 -30.86 -27.56 27.67
N PRO A 71 -31.19 -26.35 28.17
CA PRO A 71 -30.80 -25.11 27.48
C PRO A 71 -29.27 -24.96 27.45
N PRO A 72 -28.69 -24.48 26.33
CA PRO A 72 -27.25 -24.35 26.18
C PRO A 72 -26.69 -23.30 27.15
N LYS A 73 -25.52 -23.58 27.73
CA LYS A 73 -24.78 -22.64 28.58
C LYS A 73 -24.39 -21.40 27.75
N PRO A 74 -24.40 -20.18 28.34
CA PRO A 74 -23.96 -18.97 27.66
C PRO A 74 -22.51 -19.11 27.18
N GLY A 75 -22.28 -18.90 25.89
CA GLY A 75 -20.94 -18.94 25.28
C GLY A 75 -20.55 -20.26 24.58
N ALA A 76 -21.39 -21.28 24.60
CA ALA A 76 -21.17 -22.45 23.74
C ALA A 76 -21.53 -22.12 22.28
N PRO A 77 -20.70 -22.47 21.29
CA PRO A 77 -21.06 -22.32 19.89
C PRO A 77 -22.30 -23.19 19.57
N PRO A 78 -23.17 -22.74 18.65
CA PRO A 78 -24.40 -23.46 18.35
C PRO A 78 -24.10 -24.86 17.81
N PRO A 79 -25.02 -25.83 17.98
CA PRO A 79 -24.89 -27.16 17.39
C PRO A 79 -24.61 -27.05 15.87
N GLY A 80 -23.54 -27.70 15.41
CA GLY A 80 -23.11 -27.66 14.00
C GLY A 80 -22.10 -26.55 13.65
N PHE A 81 -21.68 -25.73 14.61
CA PHE A 81 -20.59 -24.76 14.39
C PHE A 81 -19.27 -25.51 14.12
N GLY A 82 -18.69 -25.29 12.93
CA GLY A 82 -17.46 -25.95 12.48
C GLY A 82 -17.65 -27.18 11.58
N ALA A 83 -18.90 -27.62 11.35
CA ALA A 83 -19.17 -28.62 10.31
C ALA A 83 -19.10 -27.99 8.91
N GLN A 84 -18.61 -28.74 7.90
CA GLN A 84 -18.67 -28.28 6.53
C GLN A 84 -20.13 -28.03 6.11
N PRO A 85 -20.43 -26.95 5.38
CA PRO A 85 -21.78 -26.69 4.94
C PRO A 85 -22.24 -27.81 4.00
N ASP A 86 -23.30 -28.51 4.39
CA ASP A 86 -23.99 -29.42 3.50
C ASP A 86 -24.79 -28.60 2.47
N PHE A 87 -24.29 -28.64 1.22
CA PHE A 87 -24.85 -27.94 0.06
C PHE A 87 -25.85 -28.79 -0.72
N ASP A 88 -25.90 -30.10 -0.47
CA ASP A 88 -26.70 -31.05 -1.25
C ASP A 88 -28.05 -31.32 -0.60
N THR A 89 -28.20 -31.05 0.71
CA THR A 89 -29.51 -31.10 1.37
C THR A 89 -30.38 -29.91 0.95
N PRO A 90 -31.51 -30.13 0.25
CA PRO A 90 -32.46 -29.06 -0.04
C PRO A 90 -33.01 -28.54 1.28
N ARG A 91 -32.80 -27.24 1.54
CA ARG A 91 -33.38 -26.55 2.70
C ARG A 91 -34.57 -25.70 2.24
N PRO A 92 -35.74 -26.31 2.01
CA PRO A 92 -36.92 -25.51 1.71
C PRO A 92 -37.20 -24.58 2.89
N PRO A 93 -37.67 -23.34 2.63
CA PRO A 93 -38.13 -22.46 3.69
C PRO A 93 -39.13 -23.23 4.57
N PRO A 94 -39.10 -23.08 5.91
CA PRO A 94 -40.06 -23.76 6.78
C PRO A 94 -41.47 -23.41 6.29
N ALA A 95 -42.43 -24.34 6.42
CA ALA A 95 -43.75 -24.26 5.78
C ALA A 95 -44.57 -22.97 6.08
N ASN A 96 -44.10 -22.13 7.01
CA ASN A 96 -44.68 -20.83 7.38
C ASN A 96 -43.78 -19.59 7.11
N ALA A 97 -42.60 -19.73 6.48
CA ALA A 97 -41.68 -18.61 6.26
C ALA A 97 -42.22 -17.54 5.30
N GLN A 98 -43.21 -17.87 4.48
CA GLN A 98 -43.84 -16.92 3.57
C GLN A 98 -44.64 -15.83 4.30
N ASN A 99 -44.94 -16.02 5.60
CA ASN A 99 -45.74 -15.07 6.40
C ASN A 99 -45.03 -14.54 7.65
N ALA A 100 -43.74 -14.83 7.85
CA ALA A 100 -43.00 -14.34 9.01
C ALA A 100 -42.39 -12.95 8.72
N PRO A 101 -42.64 -11.92 9.54
CA PRO A 101 -42.04 -10.61 9.33
C PRO A 101 -40.51 -10.70 9.51
N PRO A 102 -39.73 -9.98 8.68
CA PRO A 102 -38.29 -9.87 8.81
C PRO A 102 -37.81 -9.58 10.23
N ALA A 103 -36.66 -10.13 10.64
CA ALA A 103 -36.12 -10.04 12.01
C ALA A 103 -35.91 -8.61 12.55
N TYR A 104 -35.89 -7.58 11.68
CA TYR A 104 -35.78 -6.17 12.08
C TYR A 104 -37.14 -5.51 12.40
N LEU A 105 -38.25 -6.20 12.13
CA LEU A 105 -39.61 -5.78 12.47
C LEU A 105 -40.01 -6.37 13.81
N LYS A 106 -40.29 -5.50 14.77
CA LYS A 106 -40.86 -5.89 16.05
C LYS A 106 -42.36 -6.11 15.88
N GLN A 107 -42.93 -7.00 16.69
CA GLN A 107 -44.35 -7.38 16.63
C GLN A 107 -45.32 -6.20 16.85
N SER A 108 -44.84 -5.09 17.42
CA SER A 108 -45.58 -3.84 17.65
C SER A 108 -45.32 -2.77 16.58
N ASP A 109 -44.62 -3.09 15.49
CA ASP A 109 -44.28 -2.11 14.47
C ASP A 109 -45.45 -1.81 13.53
N THR A 110 -45.70 -0.52 13.33
CA THR A 110 -46.60 -0.02 12.30
C THR A 110 -45.77 0.45 11.09
N PRO A 111 -46.33 0.50 9.88
CA PRO A 111 -45.65 1.09 8.72
C PRO A 111 -45.12 2.50 9.01
N TRP A 112 -45.84 3.26 9.84
CA TRP A 112 -45.45 4.60 10.26
C TRP A 112 -44.27 4.61 11.24
N SER A 113 -44.20 3.67 12.19
CA SER A 113 -43.08 3.59 13.13
C SER A 113 -41.79 3.13 12.46
N VAL A 114 -41.88 2.22 11.48
CA VAL A 114 -40.73 1.77 10.68
C VAL A 114 -40.23 2.90 9.78
N PHE A 115 -41.14 3.57 9.07
CA PHE A 115 -40.82 4.75 8.27
C PHE A 115 -40.20 5.87 9.12
N GLY A 116 -40.79 6.15 10.29
CA GLY A 116 -40.28 7.12 11.25
C GLY A 116 -38.85 6.81 11.73
N ARG A 117 -38.53 5.54 11.99
CA ARG A 117 -37.16 5.14 12.35
C ARG A 117 -36.18 5.27 11.18
N ILE A 118 -36.59 4.93 9.96
CA ILE A 118 -35.76 5.10 8.76
C ILE A 118 -35.48 6.58 8.50
N VAL A 119 -36.50 7.43 8.60
CA VAL A 119 -36.38 8.88 8.47
C VAL A 119 -35.52 9.45 9.59
N ALA A 120 -35.73 9.05 10.84
CA ALA A 120 -34.91 9.49 11.98
C ALA A 120 -33.45 9.04 11.86
N ALA A 121 -33.19 7.81 11.41
CA ALA A 121 -31.82 7.32 11.18
C ALA A 121 -31.14 8.07 10.01
N ARG A 122 -31.88 8.36 8.92
CA ARG A 122 -31.38 9.18 7.81
C ARG A 122 -31.13 10.62 8.24
N ALA A 123 -32.04 11.22 9.01
CA ALA A 123 -31.91 12.56 9.56
C ALA A 123 -30.70 12.61 10.50
N ARG A 124 -30.56 11.67 11.44
CA ARG A 124 -29.40 11.59 12.35
C ARG A 124 -28.09 11.46 11.57
N ARG A 125 -28.04 10.59 10.54
CA ARG A 125 -26.86 10.47 9.65
C ARG A 125 -26.56 11.75 8.86
N LEU A 126 -27.58 12.51 8.45
CA LEU A 126 -27.42 13.80 7.77
C LEU A 126 -26.99 14.90 8.73
N PHE A 127 -27.55 14.95 9.94
CA PHE A 127 -27.17 15.87 11.01
C PHE A 127 -25.77 15.57 11.55
N ASP A 128 -25.38 14.30 11.69
CA ASP A 128 -24.03 13.90 12.07
C ASP A 128 -23.03 14.30 10.97
N ARG A 129 -23.38 14.09 9.68
CA ARG A 129 -22.57 14.58 8.55
C ARG A 129 -22.46 16.10 8.48
N ALA A 130 -23.58 16.82 8.72
CA ALA A 130 -23.61 18.27 8.68
C ALA A 130 -22.88 18.88 9.90
N GLY A 131 -23.09 18.33 11.09
CA GLY A 131 -22.46 18.73 12.34
C GLY A 131 -20.96 18.46 12.36
N GLN A 132 -20.49 17.33 11.81
CA GLN A 132 -19.05 17.07 11.66
C GLN A 132 -18.40 18.00 10.64
N ARG A 133 -19.08 18.37 9.55
CA ARG A 133 -18.57 19.35 8.57
C ARG A 133 -18.48 20.77 9.10
N ILE A 134 -19.34 21.15 10.03
CA ILE A 134 -19.36 22.49 10.62
C ILE A 134 -18.32 22.63 11.75
N THR A 135 -17.86 21.54 12.35
CA THR A 135 -17.00 21.56 13.57
C THR A 135 -15.57 21.06 13.36
N GLN A 136 -15.27 20.31 12.30
CA GLN A 136 -13.93 19.77 12.05
C GLN A 136 -13.11 20.68 11.14
N ARG A 137 -12.03 21.27 11.66
CA ARG A 137 -11.04 21.99 10.83
C ARG A 137 -10.45 21.03 9.78
N THR A 138 -10.34 21.49 8.55
CA THR A 138 -9.70 20.74 7.45
C THR A 138 -8.30 20.27 7.83
N LEU A 139 -7.99 19.00 7.57
CA LEU A 139 -6.66 18.43 7.80
C LEU A 139 -5.68 18.93 6.73
N ARG A 140 -4.42 19.07 7.14
CA ARG A 140 -3.29 19.44 6.27
C ARG A 140 -2.35 18.24 6.17
N ILE A 141 -2.41 17.50 5.07
CA ILE A 141 -1.58 16.32 4.86
C ILE A 141 -0.38 16.70 4.00
N GLY A 142 0.81 16.40 4.51
CA GLY A 142 2.05 16.53 3.76
C GLY A 142 2.29 15.33 2.86
N VAL A 143 2.69 15.55 1.62
CA VAL A 143 3.20 14.49 0.73
C VAL A 143 4.63 14.83 0.35
N SER A 144 5.57 13.92 0.60
CA SER A 144 6.98 14.13 0.26
C SER A 144 7.15 14.28 -1.25
N ALA A 145 7.94 15.26 -1.72
CA ALA A 145 8.18 15.44 -3.14
C ALA A 145 9.07 14.32 -3.74
N ARG A 146 8.79 13.97 -4.99
CA ARG A 146 9.73 13.20 -5.83
C ARG A 146 10.73 14.15 -6.46
N ILE A 147 11.93 13.65 -6.74
CA ILE A 147 13.00 14.40 -7.41
C ILE A 147 13.14 13.86 -8.83
N PHE A 148 13.16 14.78 -9.80
CA PHE A 148 13.63 14.51 -11.15
C PHE A 148 15.04 15.08 -11.27
N HIS A 149 16.02 14.21 -11.50
CA HIS A 149 17.41 14.63 -11.70
C HIS A 149 17.65 15.02 -13.15
N PRO A 150 18.46 16.06 -13.42
CA PRO A 150 18.68 16.55 -14.77
C PRO A 150 19.38 15.50 -15.64
N GLU A 151 18.91 15.35 -16.87
CA GLU A 151 19.53 14.48 -17.86
C GLU A 151 20.77 15.15 -18.46
N PRO A 152 21.91 14.44 -18.56
CA PRO A 152 23.12 14.98 -19.16
C PRO A 152 22.90 15.53 -20.58
N GLY A 153 23.24 16.80 -20.80
CA GLY A 153 23.11 17.46 -22.10
C GLY A 153 21.69 17.91 -22.48
N ALA A 154 20.67 17.62 -21.66
CA ALA A 154 19.31 18.07 -21.92
C ALA A 154 19.14 19.57 -21.67
N LYS A 155 18.30 20.23 -22.48
CA LYS A 155 17.89 21.63 -22.31
C LYS A 155 16.46 21.71 -21.77
N GLY A 156 16.07 22.87 -21.26
CA GLY A 156 14.71 23.10 -20.76
C GLY A 156 14.46 22.38 -19.41
N LEU A 157 13.26 21.83 -19.24
CA LEU A 157 12.86 21.16 -17.99
C LEU A 157 13.71 19.93 -17.66
N ARG A 158 14.08 19.15 -18.68
CA ARG A 158 14.89 17.93 -18.53
C ARG A 158 16.33 18.21 -18.10
N GLY A 159 16.82 19.45 -18.26
CA GLY A 159 18.14 19.88 -17.79
C GLY A 159 18.14 20.48 -16.38
N LYS A 160 17.02 20.41 -15.64
CA LYS A 160 16.88 20.99 -14.30
C LYS A 160 16.54 19.91 -13.28
N THR A 161 16.95 20.13 -12.02
CA THR A 161 16.38 19.39 -10.90
C THR A 161 14.96 19.88 -10.65
N LEU A 162 13.97 19.00 -10.83
CA LEU A 162 12.57 19.31 -10.56
C LEU A 162 12.11 18.54 -9.34
N GLN A 163 11.19 19.15 -8.59
CA GLN A 163 10.46 18.47 -7.54
C GLN A 163 9.00 18.40 -7.93
N TYR A 164 8.41 17.21 -7.84
CA TYR A 164 7.06 16.96 -8.33
C TYR A 164 6.27 16.06 -7.39
N LEU A 165 4.95 16.16 -7.52
CA LEU A 165 3.96 15.35 -6.82
C LEU A 165 3.14 14.62 -7.88
N GLU A 166 2.93 13.32 -7.68
CA GLU A 166 2.08 12.55 -8.59
C GLU A 166 0.60 12.93 -8.41
N GLU A 167 -0.14 13.06 -9.51
CA GLU A 167 -1.54 13.45 -9.47
C GLU A 167 -2.42 12.40 -8.75
N SER A 168 -2.18 11.12 -9.02
CA SER A 168 -2.93 9.97 -8.48
C SER A 168 -2.94 9.98 -6.95
N ILE A 169 -1.77 10.07 -6.31
CA ILE A 169 -1.63 10.07 -4.86
C ILE A 169 -2.25 11.32 -4.22
N ALA A 170 -2.09 12.48 -4.87
CA ALA A 170 -2.70 13.73 -4.40
C ALA A 170 -4.23 13.63 -4.43
N HIS A 171 -4.81 13.20 -5.56
CA HIS A 171 -6.25 13.02 -5.73
C HIS A 171 -6.82 11.96 -4.79
N TRP A 172 -6.09 10.86 -4.58
CA TRP A 172 -6.50 9.81 -3.65
C TRP A 172 -6.67 10.36 -2.23
N VAL A 173 -5.70 11.11 -1.73
CA VAL A 173 -5.78 11.73 -0.39
C VAL A 173 -6.87 12.81 -0.35
N MET A 174 -6.94 13.66 -1.38
CA MET A 174 -7.94 14.74 -1.49
C MET A 174 -9.39 14.25 -1.57
N SER A 175 -9.61 12.96 -1.86
CA SER A 175 -10.94 12.35 -1.87
C SER A 175 -11.68 12.41 -0.51
N ARG A 176 -11.00 12.84 0.57
CA ARG A 176 -11.52 12.89 1.95
C ARG A 176 -11.61 14.29 2.57
N ASP A 177 -11.85 15.31 1.74
CA ASP A 177 -12.04 16.70 2.19
C ASP A 177 -10.82 17.21 3.01
N VAL A 178 -9.60 16.94 2.54
CA VAL A 178 -8.34 17.38 3.16
C VAL A 178 -7.53 18.29 2.23
N LEU A 179 -6.65 19.12 2.80
CA LEU A 179 -5.68 19.90 2.03
C LEU A 179 -4.36 19.13 1.93
N VAL A 180 -3.89 18.92 0.70
CA VAL A 180 -2.60 18.29 0.42
C VAL A 180 -1.54 19.36 0.20
N PHE A 181 -0.39 19.21 0.84
CA PHE A 181 0.78 20.06 0.70
C PHE A 181 1.96 19.21 0.22
N MET A 182 2.52 19.56 -0.93
CA MET A 182 3.82 19.00 -1.32
C MET A 182 4.88 19.54 -0.35
N ILE A 183 5.64 18.64 0.27
CA ILE A 183 6.82 19.00 1.07
C ILE A 183 8.05 18.91 0.16
N PRO A 184 8.65 20.04 -0.22
CA PRO A 184 9.85 20.04 -1.04
C PRO A 184 11.08 19.64 -0.22
N THR A 185 12.05 19.01 -0.87
CA THR A 185 13.39 18.80 -0.31
C THR A 185 14.02 20.16 -0.03
N VAL A 186 14.49 20.36 1.21
CA VAL A 186 15.19 21.59 1.59
C VAL A 186 16.66 21.46 1.21
N GLY A 187 16.98 21.85 -0.03
CA GLY A 187 18.36 21.88 -0.50
C GLY A 187 19.15 22.98 0.20
N HIS A 188 20.25 22.64 0.86
CA HIS A 188 21.16 23.61 1.48
C HIS A 188 22.22 24.14 0.50
N GLN A 189 22.26 23.61 -0.72
CA GLN A 189 23.26 23.92 -1.75
C GLN A 189 22.75 24.84 -2.88
N GLY A 190 21.53 25.38 -2.74
CA GLY A 190 20.97 26.30 -3.73
C GLY A 190 21.64 27.68 -3.68
N MET A 191 21.64 28.41 -4.80
CA MET A 191 22.14 29.80 -4.90
C MET A 191 21.28 30.82 -4.15
N ILE A 192 20.21 30.40 -3.49
CA ILE A 192 19.25 31.25 -2.79
C ILE A 192 19.47 31.07 -1.29
N HIS A 193 19.34 32.18 -0.55
CA HIS A 193 19.53 32.22 0.91
C HIS A 193 18.85 31.03 1.61
N PRO A 194 19.57 30.26 2.45
CA PRO A 194 18.98 29.13 3.14
C PRO A 194 17.83 29.61 4.03
N SER A 195 16.70 28.90 3.94
CA SER A 195 15.54 29.15 4.79
C SER A 195 15.84 28.75 6.25
N ASN A 196 15.24 29.46 7.21
CA ASN A 196 15.24 29.01 8.61
C ASN A 196 14.22 27.90 8.88
N ILE A 197 13.36 27.58 7.91
CA ILE A 197 12.45 26.44 7.98
C ILE A 197 13.27 25.15 8.01
N ARG A 198 12.96 24.29 8.97
CA ARG A 198 13.54 22.95 9.14
C ARG A 198 12.46 21.89 8.91
N LEU A 199 12.84 20.63 8.75
CA LEU A 199 11.89 19.55 8.53
C LEU A 199 10.89 19.38 9.68
N ARG A 200 11.35 19.59 10.91
CA ARG A 200 10.48 19.67 12.11
C ARG A 200 9.37 20.71 12.01
N ASP A 201 9.54 21.79 11.25
CA ASP A 201 8.51 22.83 11.14
C ASP A 201 7.35 22.35 10.25
N TYR A 202 7.62 21.50 9.26
CA TYR A 202 6.56 20.79 8.54
C TYR A 202 5.80 19.86 9.48
N ALA A 203 6.53 19.10 10.31
CA ALA A 203 5.91 18.26 11.33
C ALA A 203 5.07 19.08 12.31
N LYS A 204 5.39 20.34 12.62
CA LYS A 204 4.53 21.20 13.45
C LYS A 204 3.23 21.63 12.74
N HIS A 205 3.30 21.98 11.46
CA HIS A 205 2.19 22.62 10.74
C HIS A 205 1.28 21.68 9.94
N LEU A 206 1.70 20.44 9.71
CA LEU A 206 0.95 19.42 9.00
C LEU A 206 0.43 18.36 9.98
N ASP A 207 -0.74 17.80 9.69
CA ASP A 207 -1.44 16.87 10.56
C ASP A 207 -1.04 15.39 10.31
N GLY A 208 -0.35 15.10 9.22
CA GLY A 208 0.18 13.77 8.88
C GLY A 208 1.10 13.81 7.66
N LEU A 209 1.88 12.74 7.47
CA LEU A 209 2.84 12.59 6.37
C LEU A 209 2.47 11.38 5.50
N LEU A 210 2.50 11.58 4.18
CA LEU A 210 2.44 10.51 3.20
C LEU A 210 3.77 10.46 2.43
N LEU A 211 4.42 9.30 2.42
CA LEU A 211 5.59 9.00 1.63
C LEU A 211 5.16 8.26 0.36
N GLN A 212 5.21 8.95 -0.79
CA GLN A 212 4.74 8.39 -2.06
C GLN A 212 5.78 7.45 -2.71
N GLY A 213 5.33 6.67 -3.69
CA GLY A 213 6.19 5.78 -4.48
C GLY A 213 7.30 6.51 -5.26
N GLY A 214 8.10 5.75 -6.00
CA GLY A 214 9.01 6.27 -7.01
C GLY A 214 10.34 5.55 -7.10
N ALA A 215 11.39 6.26 -7.51
CA ALA A 215 12.73 5.70 -7.76
C ALA A 215 13.28 4.95 -6.56
N ASP A 216 13.97 3.84 -6.79
CA ASP A 216 14.52 2.93 -5.79
C ASP A 216 15.19 3.61 -4.57
N VAL A 217 15.08 2.96 -3.42
CA VAL A 217 15.87 3.35 -2.24
C VAL A 217 17.32 2.95 -2.50
N SER A 218 18.24 3.88 -2.28
CA SER A 218 19.66 3.64 -2.52
C SER A 218 20.20 2.53 -1.61
N PRO A 219 20.95 1.53 -2.12
CA PRO A 219 21.60 0.51 -1.30
C PRO A 219 22.50 1.06 -0.19
N GLN A 220 23.07 2.25 -0.41
CA GLN A 220 23.89 2.96 0.56
C GLN A 220 23.09 3.44 1.79
N THR A 221 21.77 3.62 1.65
CA THR A 221 20.88 4.10 2.71
C THR A 221 20.65 3.03 3.79
N TYR A 222 20.73 1.74 3.43
CA TYR A 222 20.60 0.61 4.37
C TYR A 222 21.88 -0.23 4.47
N ALA A 223 23.03 0.40 4.20
CA ALA A 223 24.37 -0.16 4.37
C ALA A 223 24.60 -1.51 3.64
N ALA A 224 23.99 -1.70 2.46
CA ALA A 224 24.28 -2.85 1.63
C ALA A 224 25.69 -2.76 1.02
N SER A 225 26.44 -3.86 1.08
CA SER A 225 27.82 -3.97 0.56
C SER A 225 27.88 -3.97 -0.96
N ASP A 226 26.92 -4.63 -1.61
CA ASP A 226 26.97 -4.95 -3.03
C ASP A 226 25.93 -4.12 -3.81
N ALA A 227 26.18 -2.81 -3.91
CA ALA A 227 25.31 -1.93 -4.69
C ALA A 227 25.40 -2.26 -6.19
N ARG A 228 24.24 -2.53 -6.81
CA ARG A 228 24.13 -2.79 -8.25
C ARG A 228 24.14 -1.47 -9.04
N PRO A 229 25.10 -1.25 -9.97
CA PRO A 229 25.20 0.01 -10.72
C PRO A 229 23.95 0.39 -11.53
N GLU A 230 23.18 -0.60 -11.96
CA GLU A 230 21.91 -0.44 -12.67
C GLU A 230 20.77 0.13 -11.80
N TRP A 231 20.85 -0.03 -10.48
CA TRP A 231 19.84 0.42 -9.51
C TRP A 231 20.47 1.24 -8.37
N PRO A 232 21.05 2.42 -8.68
CA PRO A 232 21.76 3.22 -7.69
C PRO A 232 20.84 3.83 -6.61
N GLY A 233 19.53 3.89 -6.91
CA GLY A 233 18.52 4.57 -6.12
C GLY A 233 18.71 6.09 -6.04
N ASP A 234 17.87 6.75 -5.23
CA ASP A 234 17.94 8.20 -5.04
C ASP A 234 18.31 8.55 -3.60
N ARG A 235 19.62 8.51 -3.30
CA ARG A 235 20.15 8.81 -1.96
C ARG A 235 19.80 10.22 -1.49
N VAL A 236 19.68 11.19 -2.39
CA VAL A 236 19.34 12.58 -2.03
C VAL A 236 17.90 12.63 -1.51
N ARG A 237 16.98 11.96 -2.21
CA ARG A 237 15.59 11.83 -1.77
C ARG A 237 15.50 11.02 -0.46
N ASP A 238 16.23 9.91 -0.37
CA ASP A 238 16.25 9.05 0.81
C ASP A 238 16.57 9.84 2.09
N MET A 239 17.67 10.61 2.10
CA MET A 239 18.12 11.30 3.30
C MET A 239 17.09 12.31 3.83
N TYR A 240 16.48 13.07 2.91
CA TYR A 240 15.45 14.04 3.28
C TYR A 240 14.17 13.37 3.78
N GLU A 241 13.71 12.31 3.12
CA GLU A 241 12.47 11.64 3.55
C GLU A 241 12.67 10.82 4.84
N LEU A 242 13.88 10.29 5.10
CA LEU A 242 14.22 9.69 6.38
C LEU A 242 14.18 10.72 7.51
N GLU A 243 14.72 11.91 7.29
CA GLU A 243 14.66 13.00 8.27
C GLU A 243 13.21 13.47 8.47
N LEU A 244 12.40 13.59 7.41
CA LEU A 244 10.97 13.87 7.54
C LEU A 244 10.24 12.80 8.36
N LEU A 245 10.45 11.52 8.03
CA LEU A 245 9.83 10.41 8.74
C LEU A 245 10.17 10.47 10.23
N HIS A 246 11.45 10.68 10.57
CA HIS A 246 11.90 10.86 11.94
C HIS A 246 11.15 12.01 12.63
N GLU A 247 11.09 13.19 12.03
CA GLU A 247 10.43 14.36 12.62
C GLU A 247 8.93 14.17 12.86
N PHE A 248 8.22 13.49 11.94
CA PHE A 248 6.80 13.18 12.12
C PHE A 248 6.57 12.11 13.20
N VAL A 249 7.40 11.06 13.22
CA VAL A 249 7.32 9.99 14.23
C VAL A 249 7.60 10.52 15.63
N GLU A 250 8.66 11.32 15.80
CA GLU A 250 9.01 11.96 17.08
C GLU A 250 7.94 12.95 17.54
N SER A 251 7.26 13.62 16.61
CA SER A 251 6.12 14.50 16.90
C SER A 251 4.82 13.73 17.20
N GLY A 252 4.84 12.39 17.20
CA GLY A 252 3.67 11.54 17.40
C GLY A 252 2.63 11.62 16.29
N LYS A 253 3.01 12.11 15.10
CA LYS A 253 2.11 12.30 13.95
C LYS A 253 2.06 11.06 13.07
N PRO A 254 0.91 10.81 12.41
CA PRO A 254 0.77 9.62 11.59
C PRO A 254 1.59 9.70 10.32
N VAL A 255 2.10 8.55 9.88
CA VAL A 255 2.80 8.39 8.61
C VAL A 255 2.23 7.23 7.81
N LEU A 256 2.01 7.45 6.52
CA LEU A 256 1.62 6.42 5.57
C LEU A 256 2.65 6.33 4.43
N GLY A 257 3.27 5.17 4.25
CA GLY A 257 4.19 4.90 3.15
C GLY A 257 3.55 4.03 2.08
N VAL A 258 3.69 4.42 0.81
CA VAL A 258 3.20 3.70 -0.36
C VAL A 258 4.35 3.25 -1.23
N CYS A 259 4.39 1.97 -1.60
CA CYS A 259 5.43 1.33 -2.40
C CYS A 259 6.83 1.63 -1.84
N ARG A 260 7.61 2.47 -2.50
CA ARG A 260 8.89 2.98 -1.99
C ARG A 260 8.79 3.58 -0.58
N GLY A 261 7.69 4.27 -0.24
CA GLY A 261 7.47 4.80 1.10
C GLY A 261 7.43 3.71 2.19
N CYS A 262 6.88 2.53 1.87
CA CYS A 262 6.90 1.35 2.75
C CYS A 262 8.34 0.87 2.99
N GLN A 263 9.12 0.77 1.92
CA GLN A 263 10.52 0.37 1.96
C GLN A 263 11.37 1.35 2.78
N LEU A 264 11.14 2.66 2.60
CA LEU A 264 11.84 3.69 3.34
C LEU A 264 11.51 3.67 4.84
N ILE A 265 10.24 3.40 5.20
CA ILE A 265 9.85 3.17 6.60
C ILE A 265 10.67 2.00 7.18
N ASN A 266 10.75 0.88 6.47
CA ASN A 266 11.53 -0.28 6.92
C ASN A 266 13.00 0.08 7.18
N VAL A 267 13.62 0.76 6.22
CA VAL A 267 15.02 1.19 6.29
C VAL A 267 15.26 2.17 7.44
N ALA A 268 14.33 3.10 7.69
CA ALA A 268 14.43 4.05 8.81
C ALA A 268 14.48 3.35 10.18
N PHE A 269 13.79 2.22 10.31
CA PHE A 269 13.82 1.40 11.52
C PHE A 269 14.94 0.34 11.51
N GLY A 270 15.88 0.44 10.56
CA GLY A 270 17.09 -0.38 10.47
C GLY A 270 16.91 -1.72 9.76
N GLY A 271 15.84 -1.87 8.98
CA GLY A 271 15.66 -3.02 8.08
C GLY A 271 16.47 -2.88 6.78
N SER A 272 16.39 -3.90 5.94
CA SER A 272 17.09 -3.98 4.65
C SER A 272 16.12 -4.32 3.51
N LEU A 273 16.59 -4.19 2.27
CA LEU A 273 15.81 -4.50 1.07
C LEU A 273 16.51 -5.57 0.22
N TYR A 274 15.71 -6.33 -0.52
CA TYR A 274 16.14 -6.95 -1.78
C TYR A 274 16.33 -5.84 -2.80
N GLN A 275 17.47 -5.84 -3.50
CA GLN A 275 17.75 -4.82 -4.52
C GLN A 275 16.97 -5.08 -5.79
N ASP A 276 16.71 -6.36 -6.08
CA ASP A 276 15.80 -6.80 -7.12
C ASP A 276 15.26 -8.19 -6.78
N ILE A 277 13.94 -8.32 -6.71
CA ILE A 277 13.24 -9.57 -6.42
C ILE A 277 13.57 -10.63 -7.46
N ALA A 278 13.65 -10.26 -8.75
CA ALA A 278 13.82 -11.23 -9.83
C ALA A 278 15.16 -11.97 -9.74
N THR A 279 16.22 -11.26 -9.31
CA THR A 279 17.56 -11.85 -9.15
C THR A 279 17.85 -12.33 -7.74
N ASP A 280 17.39 -11.63 -6.70
CA ASP A 280 17.71 -11.96 -5.31
C ASP A 280 16.76 -13.02 -4.71
N VAL A 281 15.55 -13.19 -5.28
CA VAL A 281 14.55 -14.19 -4.85
C VAL A 281 14.01 -14.97 -6.06
N PRO A 282 14.78 -15.93 -6.63
CA PRO A 282 14.41 -16.62 -7.87
C PRO A 282 13.11 -17.43 -7.83
N THR A 283 12.58 -17.70 -6.64
CA THR A 283 11.30 -18.41 -6.43
C THR A 283 10.09 -17.48 -6.39
N ALA A 284 10.30 -16.16 -6.33
CA ALA A 284 9.23 -15.18 -6.34
C ALA A 284 8.61 -15.05 -7.73
N HIS A 285 7.31 -14.77 -7.80
CA HIS A 285 6.69 -14.38 -9.06
C HIS A 285 7.08 -12.94 -9.41
N ALA A 286 6.75 -12.48 -10.62
CA ALA A 286 7.01 -11.10 -11.00
C ALA A 286 6.16 -10.13 -10.16
N HIS A 287 6.79 -9.14 -9.53
CA HIS A 287 6.12 -8.04 -8.80
C HIS A 287 6.05 -6.73 -9.61
N VAL A 288 6.58 -6.74 -10.83
CA VAL A 288 6.44 -5.70 -11.83
C VAL A 288 6.34 -6.37 -13.20
N SER A 289 5.59 -5.79 -14.12
CA SER A 289 5.49 -6.28 -15.50
C SER A 289 5.42 -5.12 -16.48
N GLU A 290 5.54 -5.41 -17.77
CA GLU A 290 5.36 -4.42 -18.85
C GLU A 290 3.96 -3.79 -18.84
N HIS A 291 2.99 -4.47 -18.21
CA HIS A 291 1.61 -3.99 -18.07
C HIS A 291 1.47 -3.04 -16.86
N TYR A 292 2.59 -2.73 -16.18
CA TYR A 292 2.77 -1.71 -15.14
C TYR A 292 1.61 -1.66 -14.14
N ASP A 293 0.72 -0.67 -14.25
CA ASP A 293 -0.41 -0.43 -13.35
C ASP A 293 -1.56 -1.43 -13.49
N GLN A 294 -1.50 -2.36 -14.44
CA GLN A 294 -2.45 -3.47 -14.62
C GLN A 294 -1.95 -4.79 -14.02
N HIS A 295 -0.70 -4.86 -13.56
CA HIS A 295 -0.18 -6.06 -12.93
C HIS A 295 -0.79 -6.29 -11.54
N ARG A 296 -1.20 -7.52 -11.25
CA ARG A 296 -1.95 -7.88 -10.04
C ARG A 296 -1.37 -9.12 -9.39
N HIS A 297 -1.49 -9.21 -8.08
CA HIS A 297 -1.22 -10.43 -7.33
C HIS A 297 -2.05 -10.47 -6.04
N ALA A 298 -2.14 -11.65 -5.45
CA ALA A 298 -2.84 -11.85 -4.19
C ALA A 298 -1.92 -11.55 -3.00
N ILE A 299 -2.49 -10.91 -1.97
CA ILE A 299 -1.90 -10.75 -0.65
C ILE A 299 -2.72 -11.49 0.39
N ARG A 300 -2.07 -11.88 1.47
CA ARG A 300 -2.67 -12.46 2.67
C ARG A 300 -2.33 -11.60 3.88
N PHE A 301 -3.31 -11.38 4.74
CA PHE A 301 -3.10 -10.80 6.06
C PHE A 301 -2.79 -11.91 7.06
N PRO A 302 -1.62 -11.91 7.74
CA PRO A 302 -1.37 -12.85 8.83
C PRO A 302 -2.40 -12.69 9.96
N ASP A 303 -2.65 -13.74 10.75
CA ASP A 303 -3.61 -13.70 11.88
C ASP A 303 -3.27 -12.62 12.93
N THR A 304 -2.00 -12.25 13.01
CA THR A 304 -1.49 -11.19 13.89
C THR A 304 -1.63 -9.79 13.30
N SER A 305 -2.13 -9.65 12.07
CA SER A 305 -2.26 -8.38 11.38
C SER A 305 -3.32 -7.50 12.04
N THR A 306 -2.92 -6.29 12.38
CA THR A 306 -3.83 -5.22 12.78
C THR A 306 -4.42 -4.48 11.58
N LEU A 307 -3.79 -4.52 10.39
CA LEU A 307 -4.38 -4.03 9.14
C LEU A 307 -5.61 -4.86 8.73
N ALA A 308 -5.62 -6.16 9.02
CA ALA A 308 -6.79 -7.02 8.74
C ALA A 308 -8.08 -6.48 9.36
N SER A 309 -8.02 -5.81 10.51
CA SER A 309 -9.21 -5.23 11.15
C SER A 309 -9.84 -4.08 10.35
N MET A 310 -9.11 -3.48 9.41
CA MET A 310 -9.64 -2.48 8.48
C MET A 310 -10.44 -3.11 7.34
N PHE A 311 -10.27 -4.41 7.11
CA PHE A 311 -10.85 -5.17 6.01
C PHE A 311 -11.64 -6.39 6.54
N PRO A 312 -12.73 -6.17 7.29
CA PRO A 312 -13.43 -7.23 8.00
C PRO A 312 -13.92 -8.33 7.04
N GLY A 313 -13.67 -9.59 7.42
CA GLY A 313 -14.05 -10.75 6.63
C GLY A 313 -13.12 -11.08 5.47
N ARG A 314 -11.95 -10.43 5.36
CA ARG A 314 -10.95 -10.71 4.33
C ARG A 314 -9.64 -11.19 4.96
N SER A 315 -9.30 -12.46 4.75
CA SER A 315 -7.95 -12.98 5.03
C SER A 315 -7.00 -12.79 3.85
N GLU A 316 -7.54 -12.63 2.65
CA GLU A 316 -6.81 -12.42 1.39
C GLU A 316 -7.46 -11.33 0.55
N ALA A 317 -6.68 -10.72 -0.33
CA ALA A 317 -7.15 -9.70 -1.28
C ALA A 317 -6.25 -9.63 -2.52
N ILE A 318 -6.77 -9.10 -3.62
CA ILE A 318 -5.98 -8.78 -4.81
C ILE A 318 -5.56 -7.30 -4.77
N VAL A 319 -4.30 -7.03 -5.07
CA VAL A 319 -3.73 -5.67 -5.14
C VAL A 319 -2.96 -5.49 -6.45
N ASN A 320 -2.69 -4.24 -6.82
CA ASN A 320 -1.77 -3.95 -7.91
C ASN A 320 -0.31 -4.09 -7.44
N SER A 321 0.61 -4.38 -8.36
CA SER A 321 2.03 -4.56 -8.03
C SER A 321 2.92 -3.91 -9.08
N ILE A 322 3.74 -2.95 -8.66
CA ILE A 322 4.63 -2.17 -9.53
C ILE A 322 5.97 -1.92 -8.81
N HIS A 323 6.62 -3.00 -8.38
CA HIS A 323 7.89 -2.89 -7.67
C HIS A 323 8.80 -4.07 -7.98
N HIS A 324 10.09 -3.78 -8.07
CA HIS A 324 11.14 -4.79 -8.19
C HIS A 324 12.00 -4.87 -6.93
N GLN A 325 12.00 -3.84 -6.07
CA GLN A 325 12.53 -3.91 -4.71
C GLN A 325 11.47 -4.40 -3.73
N ALA A 326 11.91 -5.05 -2.65
CA ALA A 326 11.06 -5.47 -1.54
C ALA A 326 11.83 -5.47 -0.21
N ILE A 327 11.10 -5.52 0.90
CA ILE A 327 11.70 -5.68 2.23
C ILE A 327 12.31 -7.08 2.34
N ARG A 328 13.58 -7.14 2.76
CA ARG A 328 14.31 -8.39 3.06
C ARG A 328 14.32 -8.65 4.56
N ASP A 329 15.06 -7.81 5.29
CA ASP A 329 15.11 -7.87 6.75
C ASP A 329 14.17 -6.80 7.32
N LEU A 330 13.25 -7.21 8.18
CA LEU A 330 12.31 -6.29 8.83
C LEU A 330 13.04 -5.43 9.88
N GLY A 331 12.79 -4.13 9.85
CA GLY A 331 13.32 -3.17 10.83
C GLY A 331 12.75 -3.39 12.24
N ARG A 332 13.37 -2.71 13.21
CA ARG A 332 13.01 -2.82 14.63
C ARG A 332 11.61 -2.29 14.91
N ASP A 333 10.93 -2.91 15.86
CA ASP A 333 9.58 -2.52 16.31
C ASP A 333 8.52 -2.48 15.17
N LEU A 334 8.79 -3.12 14.04
CA LEU A 334 7.82 -3.30 12.95
C LEU A 334 7.16 -4.68 13.04
N ASN A 335 5.88 -4.73 12.67
CA ASN A 335 5.16 -5.96 12.41
C ASN A 335 4.91 -6.11 10.91
N ILE A 336 4.93 -7.35 10.44
CA ILE A 336 4.41 -7.71 9.12
C ILE A 336 2.89 -7.72 9.20
N GLU A 337 2.27 -6.97 8.31
CA GLU A 337 0.82 -6.76 8.27
C GLU A 337 0.18 -7.37 7.02
N ALA A 338 0.93 -7.52 5.94
CA ALA A 338 0.52 -8.25 4.75
C ALA A 338 1.73 -8.88 4.09
N VAL A 339 1.51 -10.03 3.44
CA VAL A 339 2.50 -10.69 2.59
C VAL A 339 1.87 -11.07 1.27
N SER A 340 2.65 -11.17 0.21
CA SER A 340 2.18 -11.80 -1.02
C SER A 340 1.84 -13.26 -0.74
N ALA A 341 0.68 -13.70 -1.24
CA ALA A 341 0.16 -15.03 -0.96
C ALA A 341 0.96 -16.15 -1.64
N GLY A 342 1.59 -15.85 -2.79
CA GLY A 342 2.30 -16.83 -3.61
C GLY A 342 3.74 -17.11 -3.15
N ASP A 343 4.47 -16.09 -2.73
CA ASP A 343 5.91 -16.19 -2.43
C ASP A 343 6.32 -15.64 -1.06
N GLY A 344 5.39 -15.03 -0.32
CA GLY A 344 5.63 -14.53 1.03
C GLY A 344 6.39 -13.21 1.11
N ILE A 345 6.63 -12.52 -0.02
CA ILE A 345 7.24 -11.18 -0.02
C ILE A 345 6.41 -10.24 0.86
N ILE A 346 7.07 -9.40 1.67
CA ILE A 346 6.40 -8.50 2.61
C ILE A 346 5.72 -7.37 1.84
N GLU A 347 4.41 -7.24 2.00
CA GLU A 347 3.55 -6.30 1.29
C GLU A 347 2.99 -5.19 2.18
N GLY A 348 3.02 -5.38 3.49
CA GLY A 348 2.55 -4.38 4.44
C GLY A 348 3.27 -4.47 5.77
N ILE A 349 3.57 -3.33 6.37
CA ILE A 349 4.22 -3.21 7.67
C ILE A 349 3.54 -2.16 8.54
N ARG A 350 3.72 -2.30 9.86
CA ARG A 350 3.29 -1.29 10.85
C ARG A 350 4.30 -1.15 11.96
N HIS A 351 4.60 0.09 12.36
CA HIS A 351 5.37 0.37 13.57
C HIS A 351 4.51 0.22 14.82
N ARG A 352 5.00 -0.56 15.79
CA ARG A 352 4.28 -0.93 17.01
C ARG A 352 4.16 0.18 18.03
N ARG A 353 5.07 1.16 18.00
CA ARG A 353 5.18 2.20 19.04
C ARG A 353 4.54 3.53 18.66
N SER A 354 4.03 3.65 17.43
CA SER A 354 3.35 4.85 16.95
C SER A 354 1.85 4.57 16.77
N PRO A 355 0.96 5.56 16.99
CA PRO A 355 -0.47 5.38 16.76
C PRO A 355 -0.79 4.94 15.32
N PHE A 356 -0.09 5.52 14.35
CA PHE A 356 -0.23 5.16 12.95
C PHE A 356 1.06 5.44 12.18
N VAL A 357 1.90 4.43 12.01
CA VAL A 357 2.98 4.44 11.02
C VAL A 357 2.86 3.13 10.26
N VAL A 358 2.38 3.22 9.03
CA VAL A 358 2.01 2.07 8.20
C VAL A 358 2.66 2.21 6.84
N GLY A 359 3.23 1.12 6.32
CA GLY A 359 3.71 1.01 4.96
C GLY A 359 2.91 -0.05 4.21
N VAL A 360 2.53 0.21 2.96
CA VAL A 360 1.98 -0.79 2.03
C VAL A 360 2.78 -0.74 0.73
N GLN A 361 3.04 -1.90 0.14
CA GLN A 361 3.91 -2.04 -1.03
C GLN A 361 3.15 -1.88 -2.36
N TRP A 362 1.84 -2.18 -2.38
CA TRP A 362 0.93 -1.83 -3.47
C TRP A 362 0.61 -0.33 -3.52
N HIS A 363 -0.09 0.10 -4.57
CA HIS A 363 -0.48 1.50 -4.80
C HIS A 363 -1.99 1.70 -4.59
N PRO A 364 -2.44 2.00 -3.35
CA PRO A 364 -3.86 2.19 -3.05
C PRO A 364 -4.51 3.32 -3.87
N GLU A 365 -3.73 4.27 -4.40
CA GLU A 365 -4.18 5.35 -5.26
C GLU A 365 -4.70 4.89 -6.64
N PHE A 366 -4.37 3.67 -7.07
CA PHE A 366 -4.90 3.07 -8.31
C PHE A 366 -6.15 2.22 -8.07
N HIS A 367 -6.59 2.07 -6.81
CA HIS A 367 -7.74 1.25 -6.45
C HIS A 367 -9.02 2.08 -6.47
N ARG A 368 -10.01 1.67 -7.28
CA ARG A 368 -11.33 2.31 -7.28
C ARG A 368 -12.12 1.89 -6.04
N ALA A 369 -12.64 2.87 -5.31
CA ALA A 369 -13.54 2.61 -4.19
C ALA A 369 -14.77 1.82 -4.64
N GLY A 370 -15.11 0.73 -3.93
CA GLY A 370 -16.21 -0.16 -4.28
C GLY A 370 -15.98 -1.05 -5.52
N GLY A 371 -14.77 -1.09 -6.09
CA GLY A 371 -14.40 -2.07 -7.10
C GLY A 371 -14.45 -3.50 -6.54
N SER A 372 -14.86 -4.47 -7.35
CA SER A 372 -14.95 -5.88 -6.93
C SER A 372 -13.63 -6.63 -7.05
N GLU A 373 -12.71 -6.13 -7.88
CA GLU A 373 -11.46 -6.82 -8.23
C GLU A 373 -10.33 -6.53 -7.24
N LEU A 374 -10.02 -5.25 -7.03
CA LEU A 374 -8.95 -4.79 -6.15
C LEU A 374 -9.43 -4.56 -4.72
N LEU A 375 -8.51 -4.67 -3.76
CA LEU A 375 -8.74 -4.28 -2.37
C LEU A 375 -9.24 -2.83 -2.30
N ASP A 376 -10.42 -2.59 -1.72
CA ASP A 376 -10.87 -1.22 -1.45
C ASP A 376 -9.99 -0.62 -0.34
N CYS A 377 -9.08 0.28 -0.72
CA CYS A 377 -8.15 0.92 0.21
C CYS A 377 -8.73 2.16 0.92
N THR A 378 -10.03 2.43 0.76
CA THR A 378 -10.77 3.43 1.54
C THR A 378 -10.52 3.31 3.06
N PRO A 379 -10.62 2.13 3.69
CA PRO A 379 -10.41 2.00 5.13
C PRO A 379 -9.00 2.37 5.59
N LEU A 380 -7.98 2.12 4.77
CA LEU A 380 -6.60 2.48 5.05
C LEU A 380 -6.44 4.00 5.12
N LEU A 381 -6.97 4.73 4.13
CA LEU A 381 -6.95 6.19 4.11
C LEU A 381 -7.75 6.77 5.29
N ASP A 382 -8.93 6.21 5.57
CA ASP A 382 -9.75 6.65 6.71
C ASP A 382 -9.06 6.45 8.06
N ALA A 383 -8.33 5.35 8.23
CA ALA A 383 -7.56 5.10 9.44
C ALA A 383 -6.40 6.09 9.59
N PHE A 384 -5.68 6.38 8.50
CA PHE A 384 -4.62 7.38 8.48
C PHE A 384 -5.14 8.77 8.85
N LEU A 385 -6.24 9.22 8.24
CA LEU A 385 -6.83 10.53 8.49
C LEU A 385 -7.49 10.64 9.86
N ARG A 386 -8.02 9.54 10.39
CA ARG A 386 -8.51 9.47 11.77
C ARG A 386 -7.35 9.69 12.75
N ALA A 387 -6.25 8.97 12.58
CA ALA A 387 -5.05 9.16 13.40
C ALA A 387 -4.56 10.62 13.31
N ALA A 388 -4.59 11.23 12.12
CA ALA A 388 -4.20 12.64 11.92
C ALA A 388 -5.10 13.63 12.70
N ARG A 389 -6.39 13.32 12.85
CA ARG A 389 -7.31 14.12 13.69
C ARG A 389 -7.02 13.93 15.17
N GLU A 390 -6.71 12.71 15.59
CA GLU A 390 -6.47 12.35 16.99
C GLU A 390 -5.14 12.91 17.52
N THR A 391 -4.12 13.01 16.67
CA THR A 391 -2.79 13.54 17.02
C THR A 391 -2.65 15.04 16.73
N ARG A 392 -3.74 15.71 16.38
CA ARG A 392 -3.73 17.14 16.09
C ARG A 392 -3.70 17.93 17.39
N LEU A 393 -2.59 18.65 17.61
CA LEU A 393 -2.39 19.54 18.75
C LEU A 393 -3.17 20.86 18.64
#